data_AF-A0A8S8Z7G3-F1
#
_entry.id   AF-A0A8S8Z7G3-F1
#
_cell.length_a   1.000
_cell.length_b   1.000
_cell.length_c   1.000
_cell.angle_alpha   90.00
_cell.angle_beta   90.00
_cell.angle_gamma   90.00
#
_symmetry.space_group_name_H-M   'P 1'
#
loop_
_entity.id
_entity.type
_entity.pdbx_description
1 polymer ?
#
loop_
_entity_poly.entity_id
_entity_poly.type
_entity_poly.pdbx_seq_one_letter_code
_entity_poly.pdbx_strand_id
1 'polypeptide(L)'
;MMIEISKTIDTEVGDGTTSSVIFAGTLLAKAEELLKKDVHSSVIIEGFQAASEKALEVLAEISKKVTADDRETLLKIASTSMESKLISEDSEPYQKLLLIQL
;
A
#
# COMPACT_ATOMS: atom_id res chain seq x y z
N MET A 1 8.82 7.17 -14.69
CA MET A 1 7.98 7.54 -13.53
C MET A 1 7.48 6.32 -12.76
N MET A 2 6.84 5.32 -13.38
CA MET A 2 6.32 4.14 -12.64
C MET A 2 7.38 3.37 -11.84
N ILE A 3 8.58 3.20 -12.41
CA ILE A 3 9.73 2.55 -11.72
C ILE A 3 10.12 3.32 -10.46
N GLU A 4 10.08 4.65 -10.50
CA GLU A 4 10.47 5.49 -9.36
C GLU A 4 9.43 5.40 -8.23
N ILE A 5 8.13 5.36 -8.56
CA ILE A 5 7.06 5.12 -7.57
C ILE A 5 7.33 3.81 -6.83
N SER A 6 7.64 2.73 -7.57
CA SER A 6 7.93 1.42 -6.97
C SER A 6 9.15 1.46 -6.04
N LYS A 7 10.25 2.09 -6.47
CA LYS A 7 11.48 2.24 -5.66
C LYS A 7 11.25 3.06 -4.40
N THR A 8 10.48 4.14 -4.47
CA THR A 8 10.16 4.96 -3.28
C THR A 8 9.38 4.14 -2.26
N ILE A 9 8.37 3.37 -2.70
CA ILE A 9 7.60 2.50 -1.80
C ILE A 9 8.47 1.40 -1.20
N ASP A 10 9.38 0.82 -1.99
CA ASP A 10 10.35 -0.17 -1.49
C ASP A 10 11.28 0.40 -0.41
N THR A 11 11.70 1.65 -0.57
CA THR A 11 12.63 2.31 0.36
C THR A 11 11.95 2.79 1.64
N GLU A 12 10.75 3.38 1.54
CA GLU A 12 10.06 4.01 2.67
C GLU A 12 9.16 3.04 3.44
N VAL A 13 8.53 2.09 2.76
CA VAL A 13 7.53 1.18 3.34
C VAL A 13 8.00 -0.28 3.30
N GLY A 14 8.69 -0.69 2.24
CA GLY A 14 9.20 -2.06 2.07
C GLY A 14 8.16 -3.11 1.67
N ASP A 15 6.90 -2.71 1.47
CA ASP A 15 5.82 -3.56 0.97
C ASP A 15 4.86 -2.79 0.04
N GLY A 16 4.15 -3.49 -0.83
CA GLY A 16 3.16 -2.90 -1.73
C GLY A 16 3.73 -2.27 -3.01
N THR A 17 4.98 -2.59 -3.37
CA THR A 17 5.67 -2.07 -4.57
C THR A 17 4.94 -2.39 -5.88
N THR A 18 4.30 -3.55 -5.98
CA THR A 18 3.45 -3.94 -7.12
C THR A 18 2.12 -3.20 -7.10
N SER A 19 1.46 -3.17 -5.93
CA SER A 19 0.15 -2.56 -5.76
C SER A 19 0.17 -1.06 -6.08
N SER A 20 1.23 -0.35 -5.69
CA SER A 20 1.38 1.08 -5.98
C SER A 20 1.47 1.38 -7.48
N VAL A 21 2.18 0.55 -8.24
CA VAL A 21 2.28 0.66 -9.70
C VAL A 21 0.93 0.41 -10.37
N ILE A 22 0.23 -0.66 -9.96
CA ILE A 22 -1.11 -0.98 -10.50
C ILE A 22 -2.11 0.15 -10.18
N PHE A 23 -2.05 0.67 -8.96
CA PHE A 23 -2.92 1.75 -8.51
C PHE A 23 -2.71 3.03 -9.31
N ALA A 24 -1.46 3.46 -9.48
CA ALA A 24 -1.12 4.62 -10.30
C ALA A 24 -1.56 4.45 -11.76
N GLY A 25 -1.38 3.27 -12.35
CA GLY A 25 -1.85 2.97 -13.71
C GLY A 25 -3.37 3.07 -13.84
N THR A 26 -4.10 2.60 -12.84
CA THR A 26 -5.56 2.66 -12.81
C THR A 26 -6.09 4.09 -12.69
N LEU A 27 -5.45 4.92 -11.85
CA LEU A 27 -5.78 6.34 -11.73
C LEU A 27 -5.57 7.09 -13.05
N LEU A 28 -4.49 6.79 -13.78
CA LEU A 28 -4.23 7.37 -15.10
C LEU A 28 -5.28 6.95 -16.14
N ALA A 29 -5.66 5.67 -16.16
CA ALA A 29 -6.74 5.20 -17.05
C ALA A 29 -8.07 5.92 -16.76
N LYS A 30 -8.39 6.16 -15.49
CA LYS A 30 -9.59 6.92 -15.09
C LYS A 30 -9.48 8.41 -15.41
N ALA A 31 -8.32 9.01 -15.27
CA ALA A 31 -8.09 10.38 -15.72
C ALA A 31 -8.29 10.51 -17.24
N GLU A 32 -7.81 9.54 -18.03
CA GLU A 32 -8.02 9.51 -19.48
C GLU A 32 -9.52 9.44 -19.84
N GLU A 33 -10.30 8.60 -19.14
CA GLU A 33 -11.76 8.53 -19.32
C GLU A 33 -12.45 9.86 -19.03
N LEU A 34 -11.99 10.61 -18.03
CA LEU A 34 -12.55 11.93 -17.67
C LEU A 34 -12.15 13.01 -18.68
N LEU A 35 -10.91 12.98 -19.16
CA LEU A 35 -10.46 13.88 -20.23
C LEU A 35 -11.27 13.68 -21.51
N LYS A 36 -11.61 12.43 -21.86
CA LYS A 36 -12.51 12.11 -23.00
C LYS A 36 -13.93 12.64 -22.84
N LYS A 37 -14.33 13.01 -21.62
CA LYS A 37 -15.63 13.64 -21.29
C LYS A 37 -15.52 15.17 -21.16
N ASP A 38 -14.47 15.77 -21.68
CA ASP A 38 -14.18 17.21 -21.60
C ASP A 38 -14.06 17.77 -20.17
N VAL A 39 -13.69 16.92 -19.19
CA VAL A 39 -13.37 17.40 -17.84
C VAL A 39 -11.97 18.02 -17.86
N HIS A 40 -11.86 19.28 -17.43
CA HIS A 40 -10.58 19.98 -17.40
C HIS A 40 -9.60 19.30 -16.43
N SER A 41 -8.33 19.19 -16.83
CA SER A 41 -7.29 18.48 -16.07
C SER A 41 -7.13 19.00 -14.63
N SER A 42 -7.24 20.32 -14.42
CA SER A 42 -7.21 20.93 -13.08
C SER A 42 -8.29 20.36 -12.16
N VAL A 43 -9.51 20.15 -12.67
CA VAL A 43 -10.62 19.60 -11.87
C VAL A 43 -10.36 18.14 -11.51
N ILE A 44 -9.73 17.38 -12.41
CA ILE A 44 -9.34 15.98 -12.13
C ILE A 44 -8.29 15.94 -11.02
N ILE A 45 -7.28 16.82 -11.07
CA ILE A 45 -6.22 16.91 -10.07
C ILE A 45 -6.81 17.30 -8.71
N GLU A 46 -7.63 18.35 -8.66
CA GLU A 46 -8.31 18.77 -7.42
C GLU A 46 -9.20 17.65 -6.85
N GLY A 47 -9.93 16.93 -7.70
CA GLY A 47 -10.75 15.80 -7.30
C GLY A 47 -9.94 14.64 -6.73
N PHE A 48 -8.81 14.28 -7.35
CA PHE A 48 -7.92 13.23 -6.82
C PHE A 48 -7.25 13.65 -5.51
N GLN A 49 -6.90 14.92 -5.36
CA GLN A 49 -6.32 15.44 -4.12
C GLN A 49 -7.34 15.37 -2.97
N ALA A 50 -8.56 15.87 -3.18
CA ALA A 50 -9.64 15.79 -2.20
C ALA A 50 -10.01 14.34 -1.85
N ALA A 51 -10.02 13.44 -2.84
CA ALA A 51 -10.25 12.02 -2.62
C ALA A 51 -9.12 11.37 -1.79
N SER A 52 -7.87 11.74 -2.03
CA SER A 52 -6.72 11.27 -1.25
C SER A 52 -6.81 11.68 0.20
N GLU A 53 -7.15 12.94 0.48
CA GLU A 53 -7.34 13.44 1.85
C GLU A 53 -8.45 12.66 2.55
N LYS A 54 -9.59 12.48 1.89
CA LYS A 54 -10.71 11.73 2.48
C LYS A 54 -10.38 10.25 2.70
N ALA A 55 -9.61 9.64 1.79
CA ALA A 55 -9.16 8.26 1.94
C ALA A 55 -8.27 8.09 3.18
N LEU A 56 -7.37 9.04 3.46
CA LEU A 56 -6.52 9.01 4.65
C LEU A 56 -7.33 9.14 5.94
N GLU A 57 -8.36 9.99 5.97
CA GLU A 57 -9.28 10.07 7.12
C GLU A 57 -9.96 8.73 7.38
N VAL A 58 -10.54 8.12 6.34
CA VAL A 58 -11.23 6.83 6.46
C VAL A 58 -10.27 5.72 6.89
N LEU A 59 -9.04 5.70 6.35
CA LEU A 59 -8.01 4.75 6.75
C LEU A 59 -7.65 4.91 8.23
N ALA A 60 -7.55 6.14 8.74
CA ALA A 60 -7.30 6.39 10.15
C ALA A 60 -8.45 5.90 11.04
N GLU A 61 -9.70 6.11 10.62
CA GLU A 61 -10.90 5.65 11.36
C GLU A 61 -11.00 4.13 11.47
N ILE A 62 -10.66 3.39 10.40
CA ILE A 62 -10.71 1.92 10.39
C ILE A 62 -9.44 1.25 10.92
N SER A 63 -8.35 2.02 11.08
CA SER A 63 -7.07 1.51 11.57
C SER A 63 -7.17 1.00 13.00
N LYS A 64 -6.44 -0.07 13.31
CA LYS A 64 -6.30 -0.60 14.67
C LYS A 64 -4.88 -0.39 15.13
N LYS A 65 -4.71 0.24 16.30
CA LYS A 65 -3.38 0.39 16.92
C LYS A 65 -2.89 -0.96 17.42
N VAL A 66 -1.68 -1.32 17.04
CA VAL A 66 -0.96 -2.52 17.49
C VAL A 66 0.27 -2.05 18.25
N THR A 67 0.54 -2.66 19.40
CA THR A 67 1.73 -2.40 20.22
C THR A 67 2.84 -3.40 19.89
N ALA A 68 4.11 -3.04 20.12
CA ALA A 68 5.25 -3.94 19.91
C ALA A 68 5.16 -5.24 20.74
N ASP A 69 4.49 -5.19 21.88
CA ASP A 69 4.29 -6.36 22.74
C ASP A 69 3.22 -7.35 22.23
N ASP A 70 2.38 -6.94 21.26
CA ASP A 70 1.33 -7.79 20.70
C ASP A 70 1.91 -8.74 19.64
N ARG A 71 2.68 -9.72 20.12
CA ARG A 71 3.34 -10.72 19.29
C ARG A 71 2.37 -11.54 18.44
N GLU A 72 1.15 -11.79 18.93
CA GLU A 72 0.16 -12.57 18.19
C GLU A 72 -0.28 -11.82 16.93
N THR A 73 -0.60 -10.53 17.06
CA THR A 73 -0.99 -9.70 15.91
C THR A 73 0.19 -9.47 14.97
N LEU A 74 1.40 -9.23 15.50
CA LEU A 74 2.59 -9.05 14.67
C LEU A 74 2.97 -10.32 13.90
N LEU A 75 2.80 -11.51 14.48
CA LEU A 75 2.95 -12.79 13.76
C LEU A 75 1.98 -12.89 12.58
N LYS A 76 0.71 -12.53 12.79
CA LYS A 76 -0.30 -12.54 11.72
C LYS A 76 0.06 -11.58 10.59
N ILE A 77 0.49 -10.36 10.92
CA ILE A 77 0.94 -9.35 9.95
C ILE A 77 2.13 -9.88 9.13
N ALA A 78 3.14 -10.45 9.80
CA ALA A 78 4.30 -11.03 9.14
C ALA A 78 3.91 -12.20 8.22
N SER A 79 3.01 -13.08 8.68
CA SER A 79 2.51 -14.20 7.89
C SER A 79 1.82 -13.72 6.61
N THR A 80 0.85 -12.82 6.72
CA THR A 80 0.11 -12.31 5.55
C THR A 80 1.04 -11.61 4.55
N SER A 81 2.04 -10.87 5.03
CA SER A 81 3.00 -10.16 4.16
C SER A 81 3.98 -11.10 3.43
N MET A 82 4.21 -12.29 3.98
CA MET A 82 5.12 -13.29 3.43
C MET A 82 4.43 -14.34 2.56
N GLU A 83 3.11 -14.50 2.69
CA GLU A 83 2.34 -15.56 2.04
C GLU A 83 2.36 -15.46 0.51
N SER A 84 2.52 -14.25 -0.05
CA SER A 84 2.65 -14.06 -1.49
C SER A 84 4.07 -14.26 -2.04
N LYS A 85 5.04 -14.66 -1.20
CA LYS A 85 6.45 -14.88 -1.58
C LYS A 85 6.75 -16.38 -1.63
N LEU A 86 7.77 -16.76 -2.41
CA LEU A 86 8.21 -18.16 -2.61
C LEU A 86 8.63 -18.90 -1.32
N ILE A 87 8.70 -18.20 -0.18
CA ILE A 87 9.09 -18.71 1.13
C ILE A 87 7.85 -19.14 1.94
N SER A 88 6.64 -19.09 1.37
CA SER A 88 5.38 -19.36 2.07
C SER A 88 5.37 -20.71 2.79
N GLU A 89 5.95 -21.77 2.19
CA GLU A 89 6.00 -23.12 2.77
C GLU A 89 6.94 -23.25 3.99
N ASP A 90 8.01 -22.45 4.05
CA ASP A 90 9.02 -22.44 5.12
C ASP A 90 9.00 -21.12 5.92
N SER A 91 7.87 -20.42 5.96
CA SER A 91 7.80 -19.05 6.49
C SER A 91 7.86 -18.96 8.02
N GLU A 92 7.51 -20.03 8.74
CA GLU A 92 7.41 -20.07 10.21
C GLU A 92 8.70 -19.67 10.97
N PRO A 93 9.90 -20.20 10.60
CA PRO A 93 11.16 -19.80 11.22
C PRO A 93 11.52 -18.33 10.95
N TYR A 94 11.23 -17.82 9.74
CA TYR A 94 11.53 -16.44 9.36
C TYR A 94 10.59 -15.43 10.03
N GLN A 95 9.31 -15.79 10.22
CA GLN A 95 8.34 -14.99 10.97
C GLN A 95 8.79 -14.78 12.43
N LYS A 96 9.27 -15.85 13.07
CA LYS A 96 9.79 -15.79 14.45
C LYS A 96 11.07 -14.97 14.54
N LEU A 97 11.95 -15.03 13.53
CA LEU A 97 13.18 -14.24 13.47
C LEU A 97 12.89 -12.73 13.36
N LEU A 98 11.91 -12.33 12.56
CA LEU A 98 11.51 -10.92 12.41
C LEU A 98 11.03 -10.29 13.71
N LEU A 99 10.31 -11.05 14.54
CA LEU A 99 9.81 -10.57 15.83
C LEU A 99 10.89 -10.41 16.91
N ILE A 100 12.07 -10.98 16.69
CA ILE A 100 13.23 -10.80 17.59
C ILE A 100 13.97 -9.49 17.25
N GLN A 101 13.77 -8.95 16.05
CA GLN A 101 14.41 -7.72 15.57
C GLN A 101 13.58 -6.45 15.84
N LEU A 102 12.33 -6.61 16.31
CA LEU A 102 11.45 -5.53 16.78
C LEU A 102 11.57 -5.37 18.31
#